data_AF-A0A453GEB7-F1
#
_entry.id   AF-A0A453GEB7-F1
#
_cell.length_a   1.000
_cell.length_b   1.000
_cell.length_c   1.000
_cell.angle_alpha   90.00
_cell.angle_beta   90.00
_cell.angle_gamma   90.00
#
_symmetry.space_group_name_H-M   'P 1'
#
loop_
_entity.id
_entity.type
_entity.pdbx_description
1 polymer ?
#
loop_
_entity_poly.entity_id
_entity_poly.type
_entity_poly.pdbx_seq_one_letter_code
_entity_poly.pdbx_strand_id
1 'polypeptide(L)'
;MSDVMGEGNIESMLSVEMGLRELSSLKVEDAVVVALGQHRRPSIVRQFTSDYKSPGEPKFLEAFDLSNEEAEDVSFKHAWLIYFWRRAKTHGIEEDIADERLQFWIARNAVAPNSHDAIDVERGLTELRKLGIEQQLWEGTRADIDEAASAAMEDE
;
A
#
# COMPACT_ATOMS: atom_id res chain seq x y z
N MET A 1 -27.06 -24.91 -4.57
CA MET A 1 -26.38 -25.71 -5.60
C MET A 1 -27.13 -25.39 -6.88
N SER A 2 -26.90 -24.25 -7.49
CA SER A 2 -25.70 -23.81 -8.21
C SER A 2 -25.67 -22.29 -8.31
N ASP A 3 -24.56 -21.65 -7.95
CA ASP A 3 -24.29 -20.23 -8.25
C ASP A 3 -22.79 -20.04 -8.57
N VAL A 4 -22.23 -21.05 -9.24
CA VAL A 4 -20.80 -21.17 -9.63
C VAL A 4 -20.64 -21.11 -11.17
N MET A 5 -21.70 -20.75 -11.91
CA MET A 5 -21.61 -20.48 -13.35
C MET A 5 -22.07 -19.06 -13.63
N GLY A 6 -21.11 -18.13 -13.67
CA GLY A 6 -20.80 -17.39 -14.90
C GLY A 6 -21.90 -16.65 -15.68
N GLU A 7 -23.07 -16.33 -15.12
CA GLU A 7 -24.04 -15.42 -15.76
C GLU A 7 -24.06 -14.05 -15.07
N GLY A 8 -22.91 -13.36 -15.11
CA GLY A 8 -22.85 -11.94 -14.80
C GLY A 8 -23.39 -11.14 -15.98
N ASN A 9 -24.58 -10.56 -15.83
CA ASN A 9 -25.24 -9.64 -16.77
C ASN A 9 -24.22 -8.78 -17.57
N ILE A 10 -24.11 -9.02 -18.88
CA ILE A 10 -23.11 -8.35 -19.76
C ILE A 10 -23.22 -6.82 -19.66
N GLU A 11 -24.44 -6.29 -19.47
CA GLU A 11 -24.69 -4.87 -19.27
C GLU A 11 -24.07 -4.33 -17.97
N SER A 12 -24.03 -5.15 -16.91
CA SER A 12 -23.35 -4.81 -15.64
C SER A 12 -21.84 -4.73 -15.84
N MET A 13 -21.26 -5.64 -16.63
CA MET A 13 -19.80 -5.60 -16.92
C MET A 13 -19.44 -4.41 -17.80
N LEU A 14 -20.24 -4.09 -18.81
CA LEU A 14 -20.06 -2.92 -19.67
C LEU A 14 -20.19 -1.60 -18.90
N SER A 15 -21.16 -1.51 -17.99
CA SER A 15 -21.34 -0.34 -17.12
C SER A 15 -20.13 -0.12 -16.20
N VAL A 16 -19.56 -1.20 -15.65
CA VAL A 16 -18.33 -1.15 -14.86
C VAL A 16 -17.15 -0.69 -15.72
N GLU A 17 -16.98 -1.24 -16.92
CA GLU A 17 -15.88 -0.85 -17.82
C GLU A 17 -15.98 0.64 -18.21
N MET A 18 -17.17 1.11 -18.55
CA MET A 18 -17.41 2.53 -18.83
C MET A 18 -17.07 3.41 -17.64
N GLY A 19 -17.51 3.04 -16.44
CA GLY A 19 -17.19 3.76 -15.21
C GLY A 19 -15.68 3.83 -14.95
N LEU A 20 -14.96 2.70 -15.08
CA LEU A 20 -13.50 2.67 -14.88
C LEU A 20 -12.76 3.52 -15.92
N ARG A 21 -13.18 3.49 -17.19
CA ARG A 21 -12.62 4.34 -18.25
C ARG A 21 -12.84 5.82 -17.97
N GLU A 22 -14.02 6.19 -17.48
CA GLU A 22 -14.34 7.57 -17.10
C GLU A 22 -13.49 8.04 -15.91
N LEU A 23 -13.35 7.22 -14.86
CA LEU A 23 -12.49 7.51 -13.71
C LEU A 23 -11.02 7.68 -14.12
N SER A 24 -10.53 6.83 -15.02
CA SER A 24 -9.17 6.92 -15.58
C SER A 24 -8.97 8.19 -16.42
N SER A 25 -9.94 8.52 -17.29
CA SER A 25 -9.94 9.72 -18.13
C SER A 25 -9.91 11.01 -17.29
N LEU A 26 -10.70 11.04 -16.21
CA LEU A 26 -10.77 12.15 -15.27
C LEU A 26 -9.60 12.18 -14.28
N LYS A 27 -8.71 11.18 -14.31
CA LYS A 27 -7.58 11.04 -13.38
C LYS A 27 -8.01 11.19 -11.92
N VAL A 28 -9.13 10.55 -11.57
CA VAL A 28 -9.72 10.66 -10.23
C VAL A 28 -8.72 10.21 -9.16
N GLU A 29 -7.89 9.19 -9.45
CA GLU A 29 -6.83 8.75 -8.55
C GLU A 29 -5.83 9.87 -8.22
N ASP A 30 -5.29 10.55 -9.23
CA ASP A 30 -4.36 11.68 -9.02
C ASP A 30 -5.01 12.79 -8.19
N ALA A 31 -6.27 13.11 -8.48
CA ALA A 31 -7.02 14.14 -7.74
C ALA A 31 -7.27 13.73 -6.28
N VAL A 32 -7.62 12.47 -6.02
CA VAL A 32 -7.81 11.92 -4.67
C VAL A 32 -6.49 11.91 -3.91
N VAL A 33 -5.38 11.52 -4.54
CA VAL A 33 -4.04 11.55 -3.94
C VAL A 33 -3.67 12.98 -3.53
N VAL A 34 -3.92 13.98 -4.38
CA VAL A 34 -3.66 15.39 -4.07
C VAL A 34 -4.56 15.87 -2.92
N ALA A 35 -5.86 15.58 -2.95
CA ALA A 35 -6.81 16.00 -1.92
C ALA A 35 -6.48 15.38 -0.56
N LEU A 36 -6.16 14.09 -0.51
CA LEU A 36 -5.73 13.41 0.72
C LEU A 36 -4.37 13.93 1.19
N GLY A 37 -3.43 14.22 0.28
CA GLY A 37 -2.14 14.82 0.62
C GLY A 37 -2.27 16.22 1.26
N GLN A 38 -3.28 17.00 0.87
CA GLN A 38 -3.59 18.28 1.50
C GLN A 38 -4.14 18.13 2.91
N HIS A 39 -4.80 17.03 3.26
CA HIS A 39 -5.23 16.75 4.64
C HIS A 39 -4.10 16.27 5.54
N ARG A 40 -3.05 15.63 4.98
CA ARG A 40 -1.85 15.20 5.73
C ARG A 40 -0.83 16.33 5.94
N ARG A 41 -0.73 17.30 5.01
CA ARG A 41 0.19 18.46 5.09
C ARG A 41 -0.06 19.54 6.17
N PRO A 42 -1.27 19.81 6.70
CA PRO A 42 -1.48 20.88 7.68
C PRO A 42 -0.72 20.68 8.99
N SER A 43 -0.23 19.48 9.29
CA SER A 43 0.56 19.22 10.50
C SER A 43 1.95 19.87 10.45
N ILE A 44 2.64 19.79 9.31
CA ILE A 44 4.01 20.33 9.18
C ILE A 44 4.04 21.86 9.33
N VAL A 45 3.03 22.56 8.80
CA VAL A 45 2.92 24.03 8.87
C VAL A 45 2.43 24.51 10.23
N ARG A 46 1.59 23.73 10.94
CA ARG A 46 1.16 24.05 12.31
C ARG A 46 2.33 24.02 13.30
N GLN A 47 3.29 23.11 13.12
CA GLN A 47 4.39 22.96 14.06
C GLN A 47 5.48 24.04 13.91
N PHE A 48 5.75 24.49 12.66
CA PHE A 48 6.65 25.63 12.45
C PHE A 48 6.14 26.95 13.06
N THR A 49 4.84 27.11 13.31
CA THR A 49 4.30 28.33 13.92
C THR A 49 4.12 28.22 15.44
N SER A 50 4.14 27.01 16.00
CA SER A 50 3.98 26.77 17.44
C SER A 50 5.28 27.02 18.23
N ASP A 51 6.45 26.76 17.65
CA ASP A 51 7.69 26.64 18.43
C ASP A 51 8.59 27.90 18.46
N TYR A 52 8.11 29.06 18.00
CA TYR A 52 8.91 30.31 18.03
C TYR A 52 8.95 31.05 19.38
N LYS A 53 8.51 30.46 20.50
CA LYS A 53 8.66 31.09 21.83
C LYS A 53 9.04 30.11 22.94
N SER A 54 10.30 29.68 22.97
CA SER A 54 11.04 29.56 24.23
C SER A 54 12.55 29.54 23.97
N PRO A 55 13.34 30.53 24.42
CA PRO A 55 14.78 30.53 24.21
C PRO A 55 15.47 29.78 25.35
N GLY A 56 16.03 28.59 25.07
CA GLY A 56 17.09 28.09 25.94
C GLY A 56 17.26 26.58 26.15
N GLU A 57 17.15 25.71 25.14
CA GLU A 57 17.76 24.37 25.24
C GLU A 57 18.40 23.93 23.91
N PRO A 58 19.66 23.48 23.90
CA PRO A 58 20.27 22.89 22.72
C PRO A 58 19.83 21.42 22.62
N LYS A 59 18.72 21.15 21.95
CA LYS A 59 18.31 19.77 21.66
C LYS A 59 18.86 19.36 20.31
N PHE A 60 19.78 18.41 20.39
CA PHE A 60 20.27 17.56 19.32
C PHE A 60 19.12 17.14 18.39
N LEU A 61 19.45 16.87 17.12
CA LEU A 61 18.58 16.29 16.09
C LEU A 61 18.05 14.91 16.52
N GLU A 62 17.09 14.90 17.44
CA GLU A 62 16.44 13.73 18.01
C GLU A 62 15.10 13.54 17.28
N ALA A 63 14.73 12.29 17.00
CA ALA A 63 13.52 11.95 16.28
C ALA A 63 12.32 12.71 16.87
N PHE A 64 11.58 13.43 16.03
CA PHE A 64 10.39 14.16 16.48
C PHE A 64 9.30 13.14 16.82
N ASP A 65 8.59 13.36 17.93
CA ASP A 65 7.45 12.54 18.31
C ASP A 65 6.33 12.69 17.27
N LEU A 66 5.88 11.55 16.72
CA LEU A 66 4.76 11.49 15.80
C LEU A 66 3.45 11.78 16.55
N SER A 67 2.51 12.46 15.89
CA SER A 67 1.13 12.50 16.38
C SER A 67 0.51 11.10 16.36
N ASN A 68 -0.55 10.88 17.14
CA ASN A 68 -1.21 9.57 17.16
C ASN A 68 -1.71 9.14 15.78
N GLU A 69 -2.26 10.07 15.00
CA GLU A 69 -2.71 9.81 13.62
C GLU A 69 -1.53 9.42 12.70
N GLU A 70 -0.39 10.09 12.82
CA GLU A 70 0.81 9.74 12.05
C GLU A 70 1.39 8.40 12.46
N ALA A 71 1.43 8.09 13.76
CA ALA A 71 1.90 6.80 14.25
C ALA A 71 1.01 5.63 13.77
N GLU A 72 -0.31 5.84 13.74
CA GLU A 72 -1.27 4.88 13.19
C GLU A 72 -1.07 4.68 11.67
N ASP A 73 -0.91 5.76 10.90
CA ASP A 73 -0.64 5.69 9.44
C ASP A 73 0.68 4.98 9.16
N VAL A 74 1.75 5.25 9.93
CA VAL A 74 3.03 4.53 9.81
C VAL A 74 2.86 3.06 10.13
N SER A 75 2.17 2.71 11.22
CA SER A 75 1.91 1.32 11.60
C SER A 75 1.12 0.57 10.52
N PHE A 76 0.12 1.23 9.94
CA PHE A 76 -0.67 0.68 8.84
C PHE A 76 0.19 0.42 7.60
N LYS A 77 0.99 1.41 7.17
CA LYS A 77 1.89 1.27 6.01
C LYS A 77 2.93 0.18 6.23
N HIS A 78 3.44 0.05 7.45
CA HIS A 78 4.37 -1.01 7.83
C HIS A 78 3.73 -2.40 7.73
N ALA A 79 2.52 -2.57 8.27
CA ALA A 79 1.77 -3.81 8.14
C ALA A 79 1.51 -4.15 6.66
N TRP A 80 1.26 -3.13 5.83
CA TRP A 80 1.06 -3.28 4.39
C TRP A 80 2.33 -3.79 3.67
N LEU A 81 3.49 -3.26 4.05
CA LEU A 81 4.79 -3.74 3.54
C LEU A 81 5.02 -5.21 3.90
N ILE A 82 4.77 -5.60 5.15
CA ILE A 82 4.88 -7.01 5.57
C ILE A 82 3.93 -7.89 4.76
N TYR A 83 2.69 -7.46 4.56
CA TYR A 83 1.69 -8.20 3.79
C TYR A 83 2.15 -8.44 2.36
N PHE A 84 2.54 -7.39 1.65
CA PHE A 84 2.94 -7.50 0.24
C PHE A 84 4.21 -8.33 0.07
N TRP A 85 5.25 -8.11 0.89
CA TRP A 85 6.47 -8.90 0.79
C TRP A 85 6.26 -10.36 1.16
N ARG A 86 5.38 -10.67 2.12
CA ARG A 86 4.99 -12.04 2.42
C ARG A 86 4.31 -12.70 1.24
N ARG A 87 3.38 -11.99 0.59
CA ARG A 87 2.65 -12.51 -0.56
C ARG A 87 3.58 -12.66 -1.78
N ALA A 88 4.45 -11.69 -2.04
CA ALA A 88 5.47 -11.78 -3.08
C ALA A 88 6.35 -13.02 -2.90
N LYS A 89 6.84 -13.27 -1.67
CA LYS A 89 7.58 -14.49 -1.34
C LYS A 89 6.78 -15.76 -1.62
N THR A 90 5.51 -15.83 -1.22
CA THR A 90 4.67 -17.02 -1.43
C THR A 90 4.45 -17.32 -2.93
N HIS A 91 4.32 -16.30 -3.76
CA HIS A 91 4.06 -16.43 -5.20
C HIS A 91 5.32 -16.39 -6.07
N GLY A 92 6.52 -16.44 -5.49
CA GLY A 92 7.77 -16.43 -6.26
C GLY A 92 8.06 -15.10 -6.99
N ILE A 93 7.54 -13.99 -6.50
CA ILE A 93 7.75 -12.66 -7.08
C ILE A 93 8.96 -12.01 -6.41
N GLU A 94 9.90 -11.51 -7.23
CA GLU A 94 11.17 -10.91 -6.77
C GLU A 94 11.89 -11.83 -5.74
N GLU A 95 12.03 -13.13 -6.07
CA GLU A 95 12.54 -14.17 -5.14
C GLU A 95 13.91 -13.85 -4.55
N ASP A 96 14.72 -13.08 -5.26
CA ASP A 96 16.06 -12.65 -4.87
C ASP A 96 16.04 -11.67 -3.69
N ILE A 97 14.95 -10.91 -3.51
CA ILE A 97 14.85 -9.88 -2.46
C ILE A 97 13.64 -10.04 -1.52
N ALA A 98 12.61 -10.80 -1.91
CA ALA A 98 11.34 -10.83 -1.19
C ALA A 98 11.47 -11.33 0.25
N ASP A 99 12.28 -12.36 0.48
CA ASP A 99 12.51 -12.86 1.85
C ASP A 99 13.31 -11.88 2.69
N GLU A 100 14.38 -11.29 2.14
CA GLU A 100 15.18 -10.28 2.85
C GLU A 100 14.33 -9.09 3.27
N ARG A 101 13.49 -8.57 2.37
CA ARG A 101 12.59 -7.44 2.66
C ARG A 101 11.52 -7.81 3.66
N LEU A 102 10.95 -9.01 3.57
CA LEU A 102 10.00 -9.49 4.56
C LEU A 102 10.62 -9.53 5.96
N GLN A 103 11.82 -10.11 6.11
CA GLN A 103 12.50 -10.17 7.41
C GLN A 103 12.85 -8.77 7.94
N PHE A 104 13.31 -7.87 7.07
CA PHE A 104 13.62 -6.48 7.42
C PHE A 104 12.41 -5.78 8.04
N TRP A 105 11.23 -5.87 7.40
CA TRP A 105 10.02 -5.22 7.92
C TRP A 105 9.48 -5.93 9.17
N ILE A 106 9.56 -7.27 9.26
CA ILE A 106 9.14 -7.99 10.48
C ILE A 106 10.01 -7.58 11.69
N ALA A 107 11.32 -7.46 11.52
CA ALA A 107 12.25 -7.13 12.60
C ALA A 107 11.94 -5.77 13.27
N ARG A 108 11.32 -4.84 12.55
CA ARG A 108 11.00 -3.49 13.03
C ARG A 108 9.60 -3.35 13.65
N ASN A 109 8.78 -4.41 13.63
CA ASN A 109 7.38 -4.37 14.10
C ASN A 109 7.22 -4.29 15.63
N ALA A 110 8.30 -4.39 16.41
CA ALA A 110 8.23 -4.50 17.87
C ALA A 110 8.32 -3.17 18.63
N VAL A 111 8.57 -2.05 17.94
CA VAL A 111 8.84 -0.75 18.57
C VAL A 111 7.81 0.28 18.12
N ALA A 112 7.45 1.21 19.01
CA ALA A 112 6.59 2.33 18.65
C ALA A 112 7.22 3.14 17.48
N PRO A 113 6.44 3.52 16.45
CA PRO A 113 6.99 4.21 15.29
C PRO A 113 7.56 5.59 15.66
N ASN A 114 8.72 5.91 15.12
CA ASN A 114 9.34 7.23 15.23
C ASN A 114 9.40 7.96 13.88
N SER A 115 9.89 9.20 13.87
CA SER A 115 9.96 10.01 12.65
C SER A 115 10.78 9.39 11.50
N HIS A 116 11.79 8.55 11.80
CA HIS A 116 12.55 7.84 10.77
C HIS A 116 11.74 6.70 10.16
N ASP A 117 10.93 5.99 10.96
CA ASP A 117 10.03 4.95 10.46
C ASP A 117 9.04 5.53 9.45
N ALA A 118 8.56 6.76 9.67
CA ALA A 118 7.70 7.46 8.71
C ALA A 118 8.37 7.65 7.33
N ILE A 119 9.67 7.93 7.29
CA ILE A 119 10.41 8.07 6.04
C ILE A 119 10.66 6.69 5.41
N ASP A 120 11.00 5.70 6.24
CA ASP A 120 11.34 4.37 5.77
C ASP A 120 10.11 3.67 5.16
N VAL A 121 8.92 3.76 5.77
CA VAL A 121 7.72 3.16 5.19
C VAL A 121 7.36 3.78 3.84
N GLU A 122 7.55 5.10 3.65
CA GLU A 122 7.35 5.75 2.36
C GLU A 122 8.33 5.24 1.29
N ARG A 123 9.59 5.02 1.67
CA ARG A 123 10.60 4.42 0.78
C ARG A 123 10.23 2.99 0.40
N GLY A 124 9.78 2.19 1.38
CA GLY A 124 9.33 0.82 1.14
C GLY A 124 8.13 0.77 0.19
N LEU A 125 7.14 1.64 0.38
CA LEU A 125 5.97 1.70 -0.50
C LEU A 125 6.34 2.17 -1.92
N THR A 126 7.28 3.10 -2.02
CA THR A 126 7.82 3.55 -3.31
C THR A 126 8.53 2.40 -4.05
N GLU A 127 9.27 1.57 -3.32
CA GLU A 127 9.92 0.39 -3.88
C GLU A 127 8.91 -0.64 -4.38
N LEU A 128 7.89 -0.98 -3.58
CA LEU A 128 6.81 -1.88 -4.02
C LEU A 128 6.19 -1.41 -5.35
N ARG A 129 5.95 -0.10 -5.48
CA ARG A 129 5.41 0.51 -6.70
C ARG A 129 6.39 0.43 -7.87
N LYS A 130 7.68 0.68 -7.64
CA LYS A 130 8.72 0.62 -8.68
C LYS A 130 8.90 -0.79 -9.24
N LEU A 131 8.80 -1.79 -8.38
CA LEU A 131 8.86 -3.21 -8.76
C LEU A 131 7.52 -3.71 -9.31
N GLY A 132 6.44 -2.93 -9.20
CA GLY A 132 5.12 -3.34 -9.65
C GLY A 132 4.59 -4.57 -8.91
N ILE A 133 4.96 -4.78 -7.65
CA ILE A 133 4.64 -5.99 -6.88
C ILE A 133 3.13 -6.28 -6.86
N GLU A 134 2.30 -5.25 -6.70
CA GLU A 134 0.85 -5.39 -6.70
C GLU A 134 0.32 -5.89 -8.06
N GLN A 135 0.86 -5.38 -9.17
CA GLN A 135 0.49 -5.83 -10.50
C GLN A 135 0.92 -7.28 -10.73
N GLN A 136 2.17 -7.63 -10.38
CA GLN A 136 2.67 -9.00 -10.50
C GLN A 136 1.82 -9.98 -9.68
N LEU A 137 1.42 -9.60 -8.47
CA LEU A 137 0.55 -10.40 -7.60
C LEU A 137 -0.86 -10.56 -8.18
N TRP A 138 -1.40 -9.50 -8.77
CA TRP A 138 -2.70 -9.54 -9.43
C TRP A 138 -2.69 -10.47 -10.64
N GLU A 139 -1.67 -10.35 -11.49
CA GLU A 139 -1.47 -11.20 -12.67
C GLU A 139 -1.31 -12.68 -12.28
N GLY A 140 -0.48 -12.97 -11.27
CA GLY A 140 -0.33 -14.33 -10.75
C GLY A 140 -1.63 -14.93 -10.22
N THR A 141 -2.40 -14.14 -9.45
CA THR A 141 -3.70 -14.61 -8.91
C THR A 141 -4.70 -14.91 -10.04
N ARG A 142 -4.69 -14.14 -11.14
CA ARG A 142 -5.56 -14.42 -12.29
C ARG A 142 -5.13 -15.68 -13.03
N ALA A 143 -3.84 -15.88 -13.23
CA ALA A 143 -3.32 -17.09 -13.86
C ALA A 143 -3.75 -18.35 -13.08
N ASP A 144 -3.65 -18.32 -11.74
CA ASP A 144 -4.08 -19.43 -10.87
C ASP A 144 -5.59 -19.74 -11.02
N ILE A 145 -6.43 -18.70 -11.16
CA ILE A 145 -7.88 -18.86 -11.36
C ILE A 145 -8.18 -19.45 -12.74
N ASP A 146 -7.51 -18.96 -13.79
CA ASP A 146 -7.70 -19.44 -15.15
C ASP A 146 -7.24 -20.92 -15.29
N GLU A 147 -6.15 -21.30 -14.61
CA GLU A 147 -5.66 -22.68 -14.54
C GLU A 147 -6.63 -23.60 -13.78
N ALA A 148 -7.14 -23.15 -12.63
CA ALA A 148 -8.13 -23.90 -11.87
C ALA A 148 -9.46 -24.09 -12.63
N ALA A 149 -9.90 -23.08 -13.39
CA ALA A 149 -11.08 -23.18 -14.24
C ALA A 149 -10.87 -24.18 -15.39
N SER A 150 -9.67 -24.20 -15.98
CA SER A 150 -9.32 -25.13 -17.07
C SER A 150 -9.27 -26.57 -16.57
N ALA A 151 -8.65 -26.83 -15.41
CA ALA A 151 -8.60 -28.16 -14.81
C ALA A 151 -9.99 -28.70 -14.44
N ALA A 152 -10.90 -27.85 -13.97
CA ALA A 152 -12.27 -28.25 -13.66
C ALA A 152 -13.10 -28.66 -14.90
N MET A 153 -12.73 -28.17 -16.09
CA MET A 153 -13.38 -28.55 -17.36
C MET A 153 -12.81 -29.83 -17.98
N GLU A 154 -11.61 -30.27 -17.57
CA GLU A 154 -10.99 -31.50 -18.06
C GLU A 154 -11.41 -32.75 -17.27
N ASP A 155 -11.91 -32.57 -16.04
CA ASP A 155 -12.43 -33.63 -15.16
C ASP A 155 -13.94 -33.94 -15.36
N GLU A 156 -14.59 -33.33 -16.37
CA GLU A 156 -16.01 -33.54 -16.75
C GLU A 156 -16.15 -34.29 -18.09
#